data_AF-A0A183PVZ9-F1
#
_entry.id   AF-A0A183PVZ9-F1
#
_cell.length_a   1.000
_cell.length_b   1.000
_cell.length_c   1.000
_cell.angle_alpha   90.00
_cell.angle_beta   90.00
_cell.angle_gamma   90.00
#
_symmetry.space_group_name_H-M   'P 1'
#
loop_
_entity.id
_entity.type
_entity.pdbx_description
1 polymer ?
#
loop_
_entity_poly.entity_id
_entity_poly.type
_entity_poly.pdbx_seq_one_letter_code
_entity_poly.pdbx_strand_id
1 'polypeptide(L)'
;MHRRSDRLFPIHPHNLDKVIQDEWNTIIQWLCDVLSSGDIMCEINPVFTTIQRFINIFGMRLSKTQRIALIRLTVAYICCPNIDTHVIFNALELLNKLMRYDYICVCAFTQILNVSITLHFYSVIGIDD
;
A
#
# COMPACT_ATOMS: atom_id res chain seq x y z
N MET A 1 9.80 -17.41 -8.09
CA MET A 1 11.26 -17.25 -7.89
C MET A 1 11.67 -16.85 -6.46
N HIS A 2 10.83 -17.04 -5.43
CA HIS A 2 11.14 -16.54 -4.07
C HIS A 2 12.16 -17.38 -3.26
N ARG A 3 12.22 -18.70 -3.50
CA ARG A 3 13.07 -19.64 -2.74
C ARG A 3 14.58 -19.37 -2.76
N ARG A 4 15.11 -18.57 -3.69
CA ARG A 4 16.54 -18.24 -3.75
C ARG A 4 16.91 -17.05 -2.88
N SER A 5 16.02 -16.07 -2.71
CA SER A 5 16.22 -14.90 -1.84
C SER A 5 16.17 -15.29 -0.36
N ASP A 6 15.29 -16.23 -0.02
CA ASP A 6 15.08 -16.73 1.34
C ASP A 6 16.34 -17.35 1.97
N ARG A 7 17.31 -17.78 1.15
CA ARG A 7 18.58 -18.37 1.60
C ARG A 7 19.60 -17.36 2.10
N LEU A 8 19.34 -16.06 1.93
CA LEU A 8 20.23 -14.98 2.36
C LEU A 8 19.92 -14.48 3.77
N PHE A 9 18.77 -14.84 4.33
CA PHE A 9 18.45 -14.49 5.71
C PHE A 9 19.22 -15.39 6.69
N PRO A 10 19.77 -14.86 7.79
CA PRO A 10 20.36 -15.65 8.87
C PRO A 10 19.27 -16.32 9.73
N ILE A 11 18.21 -16.81 9.09
CA ILE A 11 17.04 -17.44 9.70
C ILE A 11 16.89 -18.81 9.04
N HIS A 12 16.73 -19.85 9.86
CA HIS A 12 16.49 -21.18 9.32
C HIS A 12 15.21 -21.16 8.44
N PRO A 13 15.22 -21.75 7.22
CA PRO A 13 14.07 -21.67 6.31
C PRO A 13 12.73 -22.13 6.92
N HIS A 14 12.78 -23.09 7.85
CA HIS A 14 11.58 -23.55 8.60
C HIS A 14 10.97 -22.49 9.54
N ASN A 15 11.75 -21.50 9.98
CA ASN A 15 11.28 -20.42 10.83
C ASN A 15 10.93 -19.16 10.03
N LEU A 16 11.43 -19.05 8.79
CA LEU A 16 11.20 -17.87 7.95
C LEU A 16 9.72 -17.67 7.64
N ASP A 17 9.01 -18.73 7.25
CA ASP A 17 7.57 -18.63 6.95
C ASP A 17 6.76 -18.20 8.19
N LYS A 18 7.16 -18.68 9.38
CA LYS A 18 6.54 -18.26 10.65
C LYS A 18 6.79 -16.78 10.94
N VAL A 19 8.04 -16.33 10.82
CA VAL A 19 8.40 -14.92 11.04
C VAL A 19 7.64 -14.01 10.07
N ILE A 20 7.60 -14.36 8.78
CA ILE A 20 6.85 -13.60 7.78
C ILE A 20 5.36 -13.53 8.15
N GLN A 21 4.78 -14.63 8.61
CA GLN A 21 3.37 -14.67 8.99
C GLN A 21 3.10 -13.84 10.25
N ASP A 22 3.96 -13.90 11.27
CA ASP A 22 3.81 -13.16 12.53
C ASP A 22 3.94 -11.64 12.29
N GLU A 23 4.92 -11.22 11.48
CA GLU A 23 5.08 -9.83 11.02
C GLU A 23 3.83 -9.35 10.26
N TRP A 24 3.35 -10.17 9.32
CA TRP A 24 2.16 -9.80 8.55
C TRP A 24 0.89 -9.72 9.41
N ASN A 25 0.74 -10.62 10.39
CA ASN A 25 -0.39 -10.59 11.33
C ASN A 25 -0.36 -9.32 12.20
N THR A 26 0.83 -8.88 12.62
CA THR A 26 1.00 -7.62 13.37
C THR A 26 0.55 -6.42 12.54
N ILE A 27 0.94 -6.39 11.26
CA ILE A 27 0.52 -5.34 10.32
C ILE A 27 -1.00 -5.37 10.10
N ILE A 28 -1.61 -6.55 9.94
CA ILE A 28 -3.06 -6.68 9.80
C ILE A 28 -3.77 -6.15 11.04
N GLN A 29 -3.30 -6.53 12.24
CA GLN A 29 -3.93 -6.09 13.47
C GLN A 29 -3.90 -4.57 13.57
N TRP A 30 -2.73 -3.95 13.34
CA TRP A 30 -2.61 -2.51 13.34
C TRP A 30 -3.50 -1.84 12.27
N LEU A 31 -3.58 -2.43 11.06
CA LEU A 31 -4.49 -1.95 10.03
C LEU A 31 -5.96 -2.01 10.49
N CYS A 32 -6.38 -3.10 11.14
CA CYS A 32 -7.73 -3.21 11.69
C CYS A 32 -7.99 -2.16 12.78
N ASP A 33 -7.01 -1.92 13.65
CA ASP A 33 -7.12 -0.92 14.71
C ASP A 33 -7.32 0.48 14.11
N VAL A 34 -6.51 0.86 13.11
CA VAL A 34 -6.64 2.14 12.37
C VAL A 34 -7.97 2.27 11.65
N LEU A 35 -8.44 1.20 10.99
CA LEU A 35 -9.73 1.22 10.31
C LEU A 35 -10.91 1.36 11.30
N SER A 36 -10.72 0.95 12.55
CA SER A 36 -11.71 1.06 13.62
C SER A 36 -11.63 2.36 14.44
N SER A 37 -10.50 3.07 14.40
CA SER A 37 -10.24 4.26 15.24
C SER A 37 -11.01 5.50 14.79
N GLY A 38 -11.45 5.54 13.52
CA GLY A 38 -12.18 6.67 12.94
C GLY A 38 -11.27 7.79 12.42
N ASP A 39 -9.96 7.77 12.71
CA ASP A 39 -8.97 8.71 12.18
C ASP A 39 -8.03 8.02 11.16
N ILE A 40 -8.66 7.47 10.12
CA ILE A 40 -7.95 6.76 9.05
C ILE A 40 -6.97 7.70 8.34
N MET A 41 -7.30 8.98 8.21
CA MET A 41 -6.49 9.93 7.45
C MET A 41 -5.10 10.13 8.04
N CYS A 42 -5.02 10.23 9.36
CA CYS A 42 -3.75 10.43 10.07
C CYS A 42 -2.99 9.12 10.29
N GLU A 43 -3.70 8.03 10.58
CA GLU A 43 -3.07 6.82 11.12
C GLU A 43 -2.71 5.76 10.06
N ILE A 44 -3.28 5.83 8.86
CA ILE A 44 -3.05 4.80 7.83
C ILE A 44 -1.69 4.92 7.15
N ASN A 45 -1.12 6.13 7.08
CA ASN A 45 0.12 6.38 6.36
C ASN A 45 1.33 5.61 6.94
N PRO A 46 1.54 5.58 8.27
CA PRO A 46 2.52 4.69 8.91
C PRO A 46 2.30 3.20 8.59
N VAL A 47 1.05 2.74 8.51
CA VAL A 47 0.72 1.36 8.15
C VAL A 47 1.16 1.08 6.71
N PHE A 48 0.87 1.99 5.77
CA PHE A 48 1.31 1.87 4.38
C PHE A 48 2.83 1.82 4.24
N THR A 49 3.57 2.66 4.96
CA THR A 49 5.04 2.59 4.98
C THR A 49 5.53 1.25 5.50
N THR A 50 4.85 0.67 6.50
CA THR A 50 5.22 -0.63 7.08
C THR A 50 4.94 -1.78 6.11
N ILE A 51 3.81 -1.75 5.40
CA ILE A 51 3.51 -2.71 4.32
C ILE A 51 4.57 -2.64 3.21
N GLN A 52 4.99 -1.43 2.83
CA GLN A 52 6.04 -1.28 1.82
C GLN A 52 7.37 -1.88 2.28
N ARG A 53 7.77 -1.65 3.54
CA ARG A 53 8.96 -2.27 4.13
C ARG A 53 8.86 -3.79 4.15
N PHE A 54 7.71 -4.33 4.55
CA PHE A 54 7.45 -5.77 4.50
C PHE A 54 7.64 -6.34 3.10
N ILE A 55 7.05 -5.70 2.07
CA ILE A 55 7.20 -6.12 0.67
C ILE A 55 8.66 -6.01 0.21
N ASN A 56 9.38 -4.97 0.60
CA ASN A 56 10.79 -4.79 0.22
C ASN A 56 11.69 -5.87 0.85
N ILE A 57 11.43 -6.28 2.08
CA ILE A 57 12.23 -7.28 2.81
C ILE A 57 11.88 -8.71 2.38
N PHE A 58 10.59 -9.07 2.42
CA PHE A 58 10.13 -10.45 2.25
C PHE A 58 9.60 -10.77 0.85
N GLY A 59 9.45 -9.75 0.00
CA GLY A 59 8.80 -9.84 -1.31
C GLY A 59 7.27 -9.80 -1.23
N MET A 60 6.62 -9.95 -2.38
CA MET A 60 5.15 -10.00 -2.47
C MET A 60 4.63 -11.37 -1.99
N ARG A 61 4.53 -11.53 -0.67
CA ARG A 61 4.06 -12.76 0.02
C ARG A 61 2.58 -12.73 0.39
N LEU A 62 1.84 -11.75 -0.11
CA LEU A 62 0.42 -11.56 0.15
C LEU A 62 -0.43 -12.51 -0.69
N SER A 63 -1.53 -13.00 -0.13
CA SER A 63 -2.53 -13.71 -0.93
C SER A 63 -3.16 -12.76 -1.95
N LYS A 64 -3.70 -13.30 -3.04
CA LYS A 64 -4.39 -12.50 -4.07
C LYS A 64 -5.50 -11.64 -3.47
N THR A 65 -6.28 -12.19 -2.53
CA THR A 65 -7.36 -11.48 -1.85
C THR A 65 -6.84 -10.31 -1.01
N GLN A 66 -5.78 -10.54 -0.22
CA GLN A 66 -5.14 -9.48 0.58
C GLN A 66 -4.59 -8.36 -0.32
N ARG A 67 -3.93 -8.72 -1.41
CA ARG A 67 -3.39 -7.76 -2.38
C ARG A 67 -4.49 -6.91 -3.02
N ILE A 68 -5.60 -7.52 -3.45
CA ILE A 68 -6.75 -6.78 -4.00
C ILE A 68 -7.38 -5.86 -2.95
N ALA A 69 -7.54 -6.32 -1.72
CA ALA A 69 -8.07 -5.50 -0.63
C ALA A 69 -7.19 -4.28 -0.36
N LEU A 70 -5.87 -4.46 -0.31
CA LEU A 70 -4.92 -3.36 -0.14
C LEU A 70 -4.91 -2.39 -1.31
N ILE A 71 -5.01 -2.88 -2.56
CA ILE A 71 -5.14 -2.01 -3.73
C ILE A 71 -6.38 -1.13 -3.59
N ARG A 72 -7.55 -1.72 -3.27
CA ARG A 72 -8.80 -0.97 -3.10
C ARG A 72 -8.69 0.07 -1.99
N LEU A 73 -8.11 -0.31 -0.85
CA LEU A 73 -7.90 0.61 0.27
C LEU A 73 -6.95 1.76 -0.11
N THR A 74 -5.82 1.44 -0.76
CA THR A 74 -4.81 2.44 -1.16
C THR A 74 -5.39 3.43 -2.17
N VAL A 75 -6.20 2.95 -3.12
CA VAL A 75 -6.89 3.81 -4.09
C VAL A 75 -7.94 4.67 -3.43
N ALA A 76 -8.78 4.09 -2.58
CA ALA A 76 -9.78 4.85 -1.83
C ALA A 76 -9.11 5.97 -1.01
N TYR A 77 -7.98 5.66 -0.38
CA TYR A 77 -7.18 6.63 0.34
C TYR A 77 -6.66 7.75 -0.55
N ILE A 78 -6.02 7.44 -1.69
CA ILE A 78 -5.51 8.47 -2.63
C ILE A 78 -6.63 9.40 -3.11
N CYS A 79 -7.85 8.87 -3.29
CA CYS A 79 -9.00 9.63 -3.76
C CYS A 79 -9.68 10.46 -2.67
N CYS A 80 -9.27 10.37 -1.41
CA CYS A 80 -9.89 11.12 -0.33
C CYS A 80 -9.47 12.60 -0.34
N PRO A 81 -10.43 13.52 -0.12
CA PRO A 81 -10.12 14.94 -0.12
C PRO A 81 -9.32 15.36 1.11
N ASN A 82 -8.51 16.41 0.95
CA ASN A 82 -7.72 17.04 2.02
C ASN A 82 -6.59 16.16 2.62
N ILE A 83 -6.06 15.22 1.84
CA ILE A 83 -4.85 14.48 2.23
C ILE A 83 -3.60 15.26 1.80
N ASP A 84 -2.62 15.30 2.68
CA ASP A 84 -1.31 15.88 2.42
C ASP A 84 -0.62 15.21 1.20
N THR A 85 0.02 16.02 0.35
CA THR A 85 0.64 15.55 -0.89
C THR A 85 1.74 14.51 -0.66
N HIS A 86 2.54 14.64 0.41
CA HIS A 86 3.57 13.66 0.76
C HIS A 86 2.96 12.29 1.10
N VAL A 87 1.81 12.30 1.76
CA VAL A 87 1.06 11.10 2.12
C VAL A 87 0.45 10.42 0.88
N ILE A 88 -0.02 11.21 -0.09
CA ILE A 88 -0.46 10.70 -1.40
C ILE A 88 0.70 10.01 -2.13
N PHE A 89 1.90 10.60 -2.16
CA PHE A 89 3.07 9.98 -2.80
C PHE A 89 3.44 8.63 -2.17
N ASN A 90 3.38 8.52 -0.84
CA ASN A 90 3.63 7.25 -0.15
C ASN A 90 2.60 6.17 -0.53
N ALA A 91 1.32 6.55 -0.62
CA ALA A 91 0.26 5.65 -1.05
C ALA A 91 0.42 5.23 -2.53
N LEU A 92 0.83 6.16 -3.40
CA LEU A 92 1.16 5.87 -4.80
C LEU A 92 2.32 4.89 -4.95
N GLU A 93 3.37 5.02 -4.13
CA GLU A 93 4.50 4.09 -4.14
C GLU A 93 4.04 2.69 -3.74
N LEU A 94 3.23 2.58 -2.68
CA LEU A 94 2.63 1.31 -2.27
C LEU A 94 1.76 0.72 -3.39
N LEU A 95 0.89 1.52 -4.01
CA LEU A 95 0.03 1.08 -5.11
C LEU A 95 0.87 0.54 -6.27
N ASN A 96 1.95 1.23 -6.64
CA ASN A 96 2.86 0.78 -7.69
C ASN A 96 3.49 -0.58 -7.34
N LYS A 97 4.00 -0.76 -6.11
CA LYS A 97 4.53 -2.07 -5.65
C LYS A 97 3.46 -3.15 -5.69
N LEU A 98 2.23 -2.83 -5.28
CA LEU A 98 1.09 -3.74 -5.31
C LEU A 98 0.63 -4.05 -6.72
N MET A 99 0.87 -3.22 -7.73
CA MET A 99 0.46 -3.48 -9.12
C MET A 99 1.56 -4.06 -10.01
N ARG A 100 2.85 -3.86 -9.66
CA ARG A 100 4.02 -4.25 -10.47
C ARG A 100 4.07 -5.74 -10.88
N TYR A 101 3.34 -6.61 -10.20
CA TYR A 101 3.28 -8.04 -10.51
C TYR A 101 2.08 -8.45 -11.41
N ASP A 102 1.14 -7.55 -11.71
CA ASP A 102 0.02 -7.78 -12.65
C ASP A 102 0.11 -6.77 -13.82
N TYR A 103 0.80 -7.19 -14.89
CA TYR A 103 1.29 -6.34 -15.98
C TYR A 103 0.23 -5.63 -16.85
N ILE A 104 -1.07 -5.80 -16.60
CA ILE A 104 -2.13 -5.45 -17.57
C ILE A 104 -3.04 -4.28 -17.11
N CYS A 105 -3.07 -3.92 -15.83
CA CYS A 105 -4.00 -2.90 -15.32
C CYS A 105 -3.38 -1.51 -15.10
N VAL A 106 -2.07 -1.36 -15.28
CA VAL A 106 -1.33 -0.13 -14.92
C VAL A 106 -1.71 1.06 -15.81
N CYS A 107 -1.80 0.89 -17.14
CA CYS A 107 -2.03 2.04 -18.04
C CYS A 107 -3.42 2.68 -17.85
N ALA A 108 -4.47 1.88 -17.69
CA ALA A 108 -5.83 2.40 -17.46
C ALA A 108 -5.97 3.05 -16.08
N PHE A 109 -5.34 2.46 -15.05
CA PHE A 109 -5.43 2.99 -13.69
C PHE A 109 -4.61 4.27 -13.49
N THR A 110 -3.42 4.35 -14.12
CA THR A 110 -2.59 5.56 -14.08
C THR A 110 -3.29 6.72 -14.77
N GLN A 111 -4.06 6.48 -15.85
CA GLN A 111 -4.88 7.50 -16.49
C GLN A 111 -6.04 7.98 -15.60
N ILE A 112 -6.75 7.08 -14.93
CA ILE A 112 -7.82 7.44 -13.98
C ILE A 112 -7.27 8.23 -12.80
N LEU A 113 -6.10 7.83 -12.28
CA LEU A 113 -5.42 8.55 -11.22
C LEU A 113 -4.93 9.93 -11.67
N ASN A 114 -4.39 10.05 -12.88
CA ASN A 114 -3.97 11.34 -13.41
C ASN A 114 -5.16 12.28 -13.53
N VAL A 115 -6.30 11.81 -14.00
CA VAL A 115 -7.55 12.60 -14.07
C VAL A 115 -8.02 13.00 -12.67
N SER A 116 -7.96 12.08 -11.70
CA SER A 116 -8.41 12.35 -10.32
C SER A 116 -7.50 13.35 -9.61
N ILE A 117 -6.17 13.21 -9.74
CA ILE A 117 -5.18 14.17 -9.21
C ILE A 117 -5.35 15.52 -9.90
N THR A 118 -5.54 15.54 -11.22
CA THR A 118 -5.74 16.77 -11.99
C THR A 118 -7.01 17.50 -11.54
N LEU A 119 -8.13 16.79 -11.37
CA LEU A 119 -9.38 17.34 -10.83
C LEU A 119 -9.22 17.87 -9.41
N HIS A 120 -8.44 17.17 -8.57
CA HIS A 120 -8.18 17.60 -7.20
C HIS A 120 -7.23 18.81 -7.12
N PHE A 121 -6.30 18.94 -8.06
CA PHE A 121 -5.43 20.11 -8.19
C PHE A 121 -6.22 21.34 -8.65
N TYR A 122 -7.12 21.16 -9.62
CA TYR A 122 -7.99 22.24 -10.11
C TYR A 122 -9.07 22.65 -9.09
N SER A 123 -9.57 21.75 -8.25
CA SER A 123 -10.51 22.12 -7.18
C SER A 123 -9.86 22.91 -6.06
N VAL A 124 -8.57 22.68 -5.79
CA VAL A 124 -7.79 23.45 -4.80
C VAL A 124 -7.35 24.81 -5.34
N ILE A 125 -7.06 24.91 -6.64
CA ILE A 125 -6.72 26.18 -7.30
C ILE A 125 -7.98 27.02 -7.59
N GLY A 126 -9.15 26.40 -7.81
CA GLY A 126 -10.41 27.08 -8.10
C GLY A 126 -11.20 27.60 -6.90
N ILE A 127 -10.59 27.72 -5.71
CA ILE A 127 -11.21 28.33 -4.52
C ILE A 127 -10.77 29.80 -4.33
N ASP A 128 -9.87 30.32 -5.16
CA ASP A 128 -9.36 31.71 -5.05
C ASP A 128 -9.65 32.59 -6.30
N ASP A 129 -10.74 32.38 -7.04
CA ASP A 129 -11.35 33.41 -7.92
C ASP A 129 -12.83 33.12 -8.25
#